data_AF-A0A7W1SR15-F1
#
_entry.id   AF-A0A7W1SR15-F1
#
_cell.length_a   1.000
_cell.length_b   1.000
_cell.length_c   1.000
_cell.angle_alpha   90.00
_cell.angle_beta   90.00
_cell.angle_gamma   90.00
#
_symmetry.space_group_name_H-M   'P 1'
#
loop_
_entity.id
_entity.type
_entity.pdbx_description
1 polymer ?
#
loop_
_entity_poly.entity_id
_entity_poly.type
_entity_poly.pdbx_seq_one_letter_code
_entity_poly.pdbx_strand_id
1 'polypeptide(L)'
;MELTGYFSAILIGVSLGLIGGGGSILTVPVLVYLLGVSPVMATAYSLFIVGSTSLVGAYSKFKNGAVNLKTAIIFGLPSIAAVFLTRKYLVPAIPDVLFTVNDFP
;
A
#
# COMPACT_ATOMS: atom_id res chain seq x y z
N MET A 1 1.04 25.41 -12.51
CA MET A 1 1.70 24.12 -12.17
C MET A 1 1.01 23.40 -11.01
N GLU A 2 0.44 24.11 -10.04
CA GLU A 2 -0.21 23.46 -8.87
C GLU A 2 -1.59 22.85 -9.18
N LEU A 3 -2.40 23.51 -10.03
CA LEU A 3 -3.74 23.06 -10.39
C LEU A 3 -3.76 21.70 -11.11
N THR A 4 -2.79 21.45 -11.99
CA THR A 4 -2.60 20.17 -12.68
C THR A 4 -2.21 19.05 -11.71
N GLY A 5 -1.44 19.38 -10.66
CA GLY A 5 -1.08 18.44 -9.59
C GLY A 5 -2.29 18.03 -8.77
N TYR A 6 -3.12 18.99 -8.35
CA TYR A 6 -4.35 18.70 -7.61
C TYR A 6 -5.36 17.89 -8.44
N PHE A 7 -5.52 18.19 -9.73
CA PHE A 7 -6.42 17.45 -10.60
C PHE A 7 -5.97 15.99 -10.78
N SER A 8 -4.66 15.78 -10.94
CA SER A 8 -4.06 14.44 -11.02
C SER A 8 -4.24 13.67 -9.71
N ALA A 9 -4.07 14.33 -8.57
CA ALA A 9 -4.26 13.72 -7.25
C ALA A 9 -5.72 13.26 -7.02
N ILE A 10 -6.71 14.03 -7.51
CA ILE A 10 -8.12 13.64 -7.46
C ILE A 10 -8.39 12.43 -8.36
N LEU A 11 -7.90 12.44 -9.60
CA LEU A 11 -8.05 11.30 -10.54
C LEU A 11 -7.41 10.02 -10.01
N ILE A 12 -6.23 10.13 -9.40
CA ILE A 12 -5.53 9.04 -8.74
C ILE A 12 -6.33 8.58 -7.51
N GLY A 13 -6.82 9.49 -6.67
CA GLY A 13 -7.66 9.19 -5.50
C GLY A 13 -8.95 8.45 -5.86
N VAL A 14 -9.63 8.87 -6.93
CA VAL A 14 -10.83 8.22 -7.47
C VAL A 14 -10.49 6.84 -8.04
N SER A 15 -9.41 6.72 -8.82
CA SER A 15 -8.98 5.43 -9.38
C SER A 15 -8.59 4.44 -8.28
N LEU A 16 -7.84 4.89 -7.29
CA LEU A 16 -7.48 4.14 -6.07
C LEU A 16 -8.71 3.66 -5.30
N GLY A 17 -9.70 4.55 -5.14
CA GLY A 17 -10.95 4.27 -4.43
C GLY A 17 -11.85 3.28 -5.17
N LEU A 18 -11.90 3.36 -6.51
CA LEU A 18 -12.70 2.46 -7.36
C LEU A 18 -12.12 1.04 -7.44
N ILE A 19 -10.79 0.89 -7.42
CA ILE A 19 -10.13 -0.43 -7.41
C ILE A 19 -10.40 -1.18 -6.09
N GLY A 20 -10.78 -0.47 -5.02
CA GLY A 20 -11.50 -1.05 -3.88
C GLY A 20 -10.73 -2.04 -3.00
N GLY A 21 -9.42 -2.22 -3.19
CA GLY A 21 -8.64 -3.17 -2.37
C GLY A 21 -7.11 -3.13 -2.46
N GLY A 22 -6.51 -2.26 -3.27
CA GLY A 22 -5.07 -2.35 -3.58
C GLY A 22 -4.37 -1.02 -3.83
N GLY A 23 -4.89 0.08 -3.28
CA GLY A 23 -4.36 1.41 -3.54
C GLY A 23 -2.90 1.62 -3.14
N SER A 24 -2.30 0.71 -2.36
CA SER A 24 -0.91 0.77 -1.88
C SER A 24 0.10 0.74 -3.02
N ILE A 25 -0.18 -0.01 -4.08
CA ILE A 25 0.67 -0.14 -5.27
C ILE A 25 0.88 1.21 -5.95
N LEU A 26 -0.15 2.06 -5.97
CA LEU A 26 -0.09 3.38 -6.60
C LEU A 26 0.22 4.49 -5.59
N THR A 27 -0.18 4.37 -4.32
CA THR A 27 0.10 5.41 -3.30
C THR A 27 1.57 5.51 -2.91
N VAL A 28 2.33 4.41 -2.87
CA VAL A 28 3.76 4.49 -2.55
C VAL A 28 4.54 5.28 -3.62
N PRO A 29 4.45 4.96 -4.94
CA PRO A 29 5.08 5.76 -5.99
C PRO A 29 4.64 7.23 -5.97
N VAL A 30 3.36 7.50 -5.72
CA VAL A 30 2.85 8.88 -5.62
C VAL A 30 3.50 9.62 -4.45
N LEU A 31 3.58 9.01 -3.28
CA LEU A 31 4.21 9.63 -2.10
C LEU A 31 5.71 9.87 -2.31
N VAL A 32 6.41 8.93 -2.96
CA VAL A 32 7.85 9.05 -3.20
C VAL A 32 8.16 10.02 -4.35
N TYR A 33 7.57 9.80 -5.52
CA TYR A 33 7.95 10.53 -6.74
C TYR A 33 7.26 11.88 -6.89
N LEU A 34 6.01 12.02 -6.40
CA LEU A 34 5.27 13.29 -6.53
C LEU A 34 5.38 14.15 -5.27
N LEU A 35 5.40 13.53 -4.09
CA LEU A 35 5.42 14.26 -2.81
C LEU A 35 6.79 14.27 -2.12
N GLY A 36 7.80 13.60 -2.69
CA GLY A 36 9.17 13.63 -2.19
C GLY A 36 9.36 12.99 -0.81
N VAL A 37 8.42 12.15 -0.37
CA VAL A 37 8.50 11.47 0.93
C VAL A 37 9.51 10.33 0.86
N SER A 38 10.31 10.14 1.91
CA SER A 38 11.28 9.03 1.94
C SER A 38 10.57 7.68 1.76
N PRO A 39 11.17 6.71 1.02
CA PRO A 39 10.50 5.44 0.72
C PRO A 39 9.99 4.70 1.96
N VAL A 40 10.75 4.74 3.06
CA VAL A 40 10.36 4.13 4.33
C VAL A 40 9.09 4.77 4.88
N MET A 41 9.04 6.11 4.96
CA MET A 41 7.87 6.85 5.47
C MET A 41 6.67 6.73 4.52
N ALA A 42 6.92 6.72 3.21
CA ALA A 42 5.89 6.54 2.19
C ALA A 42 5.15 5.21 2.36
N THR A 43 5.86 4.11 2.69
CA THR A 43 5.20 2.82 2.95
C THR A 43 4.32 2.83 4.21
N ALA A 44 4.68 3.61 5.23
CA ALA A 44 3.86 3.75 6.43
C ALA A 44 2.59 4.55 6.13
N TYR A 45 2.73 5.70 5.46
CA TYR A 45 1.60 6.54 5.07
C TYR A 45 0.67 5.83 4.08
N SER A 46 1.20 5.11 3.10
CA SER A 46 0.36 4.34 2.17
C SER A 46 -0.47 3.29 2.89
N LEU A 47 0.10 2.61 3.89
CA LEU A 47 -0.60 1.57 4.65
C LEU A 47 -1.75 2.17 5.46
N PHE A 48 -1.53 3.36 6.05
CA PHE A 48 -2.56 4.10 6.75
C PHE A 48 -3.68 4.56 5.80
N ILE A 49 -3.33 5.22 4.69
CA ILE A 49 -4.29 5.72 3.70
C ILE A 49 -5.15 4.58 3.15
N VAL A 50 -4.52 3.49 2.72
CA VAL A 50 -5.21 2.35 2.11
C VAL A 50 -5.99 1.56 3.16
N GLY A 51 -5.45 1.41 4.37
CA GLY A 51 -6.15 0.76 5.48
C GLY A 51 -7.44 1.49 5.86
N SER A 52 -7.39 2.80 6.05
CA SER A 52 -8.56 3.62 6.40
C SER A 52 -9.60 3.64 5.28
N THR A 53 -9.18 3.83 4.03
CA THR A 53 -10.11 3.85 2.87
C THR A 53 -10.74 2.48 2.63
N SER A 54 -9.99 1.39 2.76
CA SER A 54 -10.50 0.03 2.65
C SER A 54 -11.47 -0.30 3.77
N LEU A 55 -11.24 0.18 5.00
CA LEU A 55 -12.16 -0.01 6.12
C LEU A 55 -13.52 0.66 5.86
N VAL A 56 -13.51 1.91 5.38
CA VAL A 56 -14.74 2.64 5.03
C VAL A 56 -15.48 1.96 3.87
N GLY A 57 -14.75 1.54 2.82
CA GLY A 57 -15.33 0.82 1.68
C GLY A 57 -15.90 -0.55 2.08
N ALA A 58 -15.17 -1.30 2.90
CA ALA A 58 -15.60 -2.59 3.42
C ALA A 58 -16.82 -2.44 4.33
N TYR A 59 -16.89 -1.41 5.17
CA TYR A 59 -18.06 -1.15 6.02
C TYR A 59 -19.32 -0.88 5.18
N SER A 60 -19.21 -0.08 4.11
CA SER A 60 -20.31 0.16 3.18
C SER A 60 -20.80 -1.13 2.50
N LYS A 61 -19.87 -1.99 2.06
CA LYS A 61 -20.20 -3.30 1.47
C LYS A 61 -20.76 -4.29 2.48
N PHE A 62 -20.27 -4.26 3.72
CA PHE A 62 -20.74 -5.10 4.82
C PHE A 62 -22.20 -4.80 5.16
N LYS A 63 -22.57 -3.51 5.20
CA LYS A 63 -23.98 -3.09 5.40
C LYS A 63 -24.91 -3.61 4.30
N ASN A 64 -24.41 -3.77 3.07
CA ASN A 64 -25.18 -4.30 1.94
C ASN A 64 -25.20 -5.84 1.88
N GLY A 65 -24.69 -6.54 2.90
CA GLY A 65 -24.64 -8.01 2.93
C GLY A 65 -23.69 -8.63 1.90
N ALA A 66 -22.88 -7.82 1.22
CA ALA A 66 -22.01 -8.23 0.11
C ALA A 66 -20.61 -8.69 0.57
N VAL A 67 -20.43 -8.96 1.86
CA VAL A 67 -19.12 -9.33 2.45
C VAL A 67 -19.18 -10.74 3.02
N ASN A 68 -18.33 -11.61 2.50
CA ASN A 68 -18.14 -12.95 3.05
C ASN A 68 -17.04 -12.93 4.13
N LEU A 69 -17.46 -12.94 5.41
CA LEU A 69 -16.54 -12.94 6.55
C LEU A 69 -15.61 -14.15 6.57
N LYS A 70 -16.07 -15.30 6.08
CA LYS A 70 -15.26 -16.52 6.04
C LYS A 70 -14.06 -16.33 5.11
N THR A 71 -14.31 -15.78 3.93
CA THR A 71 -13.23 -15.44 2.97
C THR A 71 -12.31 -14.36 3.54
N ALA A 72 -12.87 -13.33 4.20
CA ALA A 72 -12.09 -12.27 4.81
C ALA A 72 -11.11 -12.80 5.88
N ILE A 73 -11.54 -13.76 6.71
CA ILE A 73 -10.67 -14.37 7.73
C ILE A 73 -9.63 -15.29 7.10
N ILE A 74 -10.04 -16.17 6.17
CA ILE A 74 -9.15 -17.14 5.52
C ILE A 74 -8.05 -16.44 4.72
N PHE A 75 -8.33 -15.31 4.09
CA PHE A 75 -7.30 -14.53 3.38
C PHE A 75 -6.59 -13.52 4.28
N GLY A 76 -7.30 -12.87 5.20
CA GLY A 76 -6.78 -11.79 6.03
C GLY A 76 -5.74 -12.26 7.04
N LEU A 77 -6.02 -13.32 7.81
CA LEU A 77 -5.09 -13.81 8.84
C LEU A 77 -3.75 -14.27 8.26
N PRO A 78 -3.70 -15.13 7.22
CA PRO A 78 -2.43 -15.54 6.62
C PRO A 78 -1.68 -14.37 5.99
N SER A 79 -2.39 -13.40 5.39
CA SER A 79 -1.77 -12.21 4.81
C SER A 79 -1.07 -11.35 5.86
N ILE A 80 -1.74 -11.09 7.00
CA ILE A 80 -1.15 -10.34 8.11
C ILE A 80 0.08 -11.07 8.66
N ALA A 81 -0.04 -12.38 8.88
CA ALA A 81 1.06 -13.21 9.36
C ALA A 81 2.27 -13.17 8.40
N ALA A 82 2.03 -13.35 7.10
CA ALA A 82 3.07 -13.33 6.08
C ALA A 82 3.78 -11.98 6.00
N VAL A 83 3.02 -10.87 5.99
CA VAL A 83 3.60 -9.51 5.97
C VAL A 83 4.42 -9.24 7.22
N PHE A 84 3.93 -9.64 8.39
CA PHE A 84 4.66 -9.47 9.65
C PHE A 84 5.96 -10.27 9.68
N LEU A 85 5.90 -11.55 9.28
CA LEU A 85 7.10 -12.41 9.20
C LEU A 85 8.13 -11.82 8.22
N THR A 86 7.66 -11.37 7.04
CA THR A 86 8.51 -10.79 6.01
C THR A 86 9.21 -9.53 6.51
N ARG A 87 8.46 -8.58 7.10
CA ARG A 87 9.05 -7.34 7.62
C ARG A 87 9.97 -7.56 8.81
N LYS A 88 9.67 -8.52 9.69
CA LYS A 88 10.45 -8.76 10.90
C LYS A 88 11.71 -9.58 10.66
N TYR A 89 11.64 -10.59 9.80
CA TYR A 89 12.73 -11.56 9.63
C TYR A 89 13.37 -11.53 8.25
N LEU A 90 12.61 -11.26 7.20
CA LEU A 90 13.12 -11.33 5.83
C LEU A 90 13.79 -10.02 5.43
N VAL A 91 13.12 -8.88 5.61
CA VAL A 91 13.65 -7.56 5.24
C VAL A 91 14.98 -7.23 5.93
N PRO A 92 15.17 -7.47 7.25
CA PRO A 92 16.44 -7.21 7.90
C PRO A 92 17.55 -8.20 7.52
N ALA A 93 17.18 -9.36 6.96
CA ALA A 93 18.12 -10.38 6.51
C ALA A 93 18.58 -10.17 5.05
N ILE A 94 18.00 -9.20 4.33
CA ILE A 94 18.43 -8.83 3.00
C ILE A 94 19.73 -8.03 3.12
N PRO A 95 20.86 -8.49 2.52
CA PRO A 95 22.08 -7.70 2.47
C PRO A 95 21.85 -6.42 1.67
N ASP A 96 22.41 -5.29 2.13
CA ASP A 96 22.33 -4.00 1.42
C ASP A 96 22.94 -4.07 0.00
N VAL A 97 23.85 -5.03 -0.24
CA VAL A 97 24.49 -5.28 -1.52
C VAL A 97 24.17 -6.70 -1.98
N LEU A 98 23.25 -6.83 -2.95
CA LEU A 98 22.80 -8.13 -3.46
C LEU A 98 23.75 -8.73 -4.52
N PHE A 99 24.42 -7.89 -5.29
CA PHE A 99 25.39 -8.31 -6.32
C PHE A 99 26.42 -7.19 -6.51
N THR A 100 27.70 -7.51 -6.31
CA THR A 100 28.82 -6.63 -6.69
C THR A 100 29.33 -7.08 -8.05
N VAL A 101 29.18 -6.24 -9.08
CA VAL A 101 29.74 -6.52 -10.42
C VAL A 101 30.96 -5.62 -10.58
N ASN A 102 32.15 -6.22 -10.48
CA ASN A 102 33.47 -5.60 -10.70
C ASN A 102 33.78 -4.33 -9.88
N ASP A 103 33.97 -4.45 -8.56
CA ASP A 103 34.72 -3.47 -7.73
C ASP A 103 34.45 -1.96 -7.97
N PHE A 104 33.21 -1.55 -8.22
CA PHE A 104 32.83 -0.13 -8.14
C PHE A 104 31.80 0.08 -7.02
N PRO A 105 32.05 1.07 -6.12
CA PRO A 105 31.25 1.31 -4.92
C PRO A 105 29.82 1.77 -5.23
#